data_AF-X0ZIF1-F1
#
_entry.id   AF-X0ZIF1-F1
#
_cell.length_a   1.000
_cell.length_b   1.000
_cell.length_c   1.000
_cell.angle_alpha   90.00
_cell.angle_beta   90.00
_cell.angle_gamma   90.00
#
_symmetry.space_group_name_H-M   'P 1'
#
loop_
_entity.id
_entity.type
_entity.pdbx_description
1 polymer ?
#
loop_
_entity_poly.entity_id
_entity_poly.type
_entity_poly.pdbx_seq_one_letter_code
_entity_poly.pdbx_strand_id
1 'polypeptide(L)'
;MSTQILRPNGVGAETNIAGQYPTSGEHWDKVDEATPDDSATYVRHNLTSFAIDTYALPAGGGVGDIDKVTVYARCYGISGNYNYAKTVIRTHSTVYEGTEHNLISGWEDLST
;
A
#
# COMPACT_ATOMS: atom_id res chain seq x y z
N MET A 1 -17.20 6.59 18.04
CA MET A 1 -16.84 6.06 16.71
C MET A 1 -15.88 4.91 16.92
N SER A 2 -16.17 3.73 16.37
CA SER A 2 -15.27 2.58 16.46
C SER A 2 -14.30 2.62 15.28
N THR A 3 -12.99 2.56 15.55
CA THR A 3 -11.97 2.48 14.51
C THR A 3 -11.51 1.04 14.38
N GLN A 4 -11.43 0.54 13.15
CA GLN A 4 -10.93 -0.79 12.83
C GLN A 4 -9.70 -0.67 11.95
N ILE A 5 -8.68 -1.48 12.25
CA ILE A 5 -7.46 -1.59 11.45
C ILE A 5 -7.52 -2.93 10.72
N LEU A 6 -7.71 -2.85 9.40
CA LEU A 6 -7.64 -4.00 8.51
C LEU A 6 -6.26 -4.02 7.87
N ARG A 7 -5.71 -5.22 7.66
CA ARG A 7 -4.41 -5.43 7.02
C ARG A 7 -4.58 -6.32 5.80
N PRO A 8 -3.71 -6.17 4.79
CA PRO A 8 -3.63 -7.11 3.67
C PRO A 8 -3.66 -8.57 4.15
N ASN A 9 -4.44 -9.41 3.49
CA ASN A 9 -4.53 -10.84 3.80
C ASN A 9 -4.57 -11.72 2.53
N GLY A 10 -4.27 -11.14 1.38
CA GLY A 10 -4.31 -11.82 0.10
C GLY A 10 -4.05 -10.88 -1.07
N VAL A 11 -3.83 -11.48 -2.24
CA VAL A 11 -3.66 -10.76 -3.51
C VAL A 11 -4.94 -9.99 -3.84
N GLY A 12 -4.80 -8.71 -4.22
CA GLY A 12 -5.94 -7.90 -4.69
C GLY A 12 -6.18 -8.05 -6.19
N ALA A 13 -6.79 -7.02 -6.79
CA ALA A 13 -7.15 -7.03 -8.21
C ALA A 13 -6.00 -6.64 -9.14
N GLU A 14 -5.02 -5.92 -8.60
CA GLU A 14 -3.88 -5.35 -9.33
C GLU A 14 -2.60 -5.82 -8.64
N THR A 15 -1.63 -6.30 -9.43
CA THR A 15 -0.30 -6.73 -8.95
C THR A 15 0.74 -6.34 -10.01
N ASN A 16 0.86 -5.03 -10.23
CA ASN A 16 1.64 -4.45 -11.33
C ASN A 16 3.00 -3.90 -10.87
N ILE A 17 3.26 -3.81 -9.56
CA ILE A 17 4.61 -3.50 -9.07
C ILE A 17 5.53 -4.67 -9.45
N ALA A 18 6.71 -4.38 -9.99
CA ALA A 18 7.53 -5.38 -10.68
C ALA A 18 8.46 -6.18 -9.74
N GLY A 19 8.71 -5.68 -8.54
CA GLY A 19 9.68 -6.27 -7.62
C GLY A 19 9.16 -6.40 -6.20
N GLN A 20 9.69 -7.38 -5.50
CA GLN A 20 9.50 -7.58 -4.07
C GLN A 20 10.78 -8.13 -3.44
N TYR A 21 10.88 -8.02 -2.12
CA TYR A 21 11.90 -8.66 -1.31
C TYR A 21 11.29 -9.19 -0.01
N PRO A 22 11.62 -10.42 0.42
CA PRO A 22 12.27 -11.48 -0.36
C PRO A 22 11.49 -11.83 -1.64
N THR A 23 12.12 -12.52 -2.60
CA THR A 23 11.46 -12.85 -3.88
C THR A 23 10.38 -13.92 -3.77
N SER A 24 10.37 -14.68 -2.67
CA SER A 24 9.35 -15.69 -2.36
C SER A 24 8.13 -15.06 -1.69
N GLY A 25 6.98 -15.71 -1.83
CA GLY A 25 5.71 -15.20 -1.29
C GLY A 25 5.04 -14.24 -2.27
N GLU A 26 4.06 -13.51 -1.77
CA GLU A 26 3.18 -12.64 -2.55
C GLU A 26 3.30 -11.19 -2.10
N HIS A 27 2.99 -10.22 -2.95
CA HIS A 27 3.17 -8.80 -2.61
C HIS A 27 2.44 -8.37 -1.33
N TRP A 28 1.26 -8.95 -1.06
CA TRP A 28 0.47 -8.64 0.13
C TRP A 28 1.17 -9.03 1.44
N ASP A 29 2.00 -10.08 1.43
CA ASP A 29 2.73 -10.56 2.61
C ASP A 29 4.01 -9.73 2.88
N LYS A 30 4.24 -8.69 2.07
CA LYS A 30 5.32 -7.70 2.22
C LYS A 30 4.86 -6.36 2.76
N VAL A 31 3.55 -6.25 3.03
CA VAL A 31 2.88 -5.00 3.43
C VAL A 31 1.76 -5.26 4.44
N ASP A 32 1.73 -6.44 5.08
CA ASP A 32 0.73 -6.84 6.06
C ASP A 32 1.17 -6.61 7.51
N GLU A 33 2.25 -5.85 7.72
CA GLU A 33 2.88 -5.76 9.02
C GLU A 33 2.01 -5.00 10.05
N ALA A 34 2.02 -5.50 11.29
CA ALA A 34 1.43 -4.78 12.41
C ALA A 34 2.33 -3.65 12.94
N THR A 35 3.63 -3.86 12.81
CA THR A 35 4.70 -2.93 13.17
C THR A 35 5.67 -2.90 11.99
N PRO A 36 6.05 -1.71 11.48
CA PRO A 36 6.97 -1.62 10.35
C PRO A 36 8.26 -2.40 10.58
N ASP A 37 8.70 -3.15 9.57
CA ASP A 37 9.99 -3.84 9.56
C ASP A 37 10.95 -3.26 8.49
N ASP A 38 10.57 -2.11 7.93
CA ASP A 38 11.32 -1.29 6.99
C ASP A 38 11.78 -2.07 5.75
N SER A 39 13.02 -2.58 5.74
CA SER A 39 13.61 -3.23 4.55
C SER A 39 13.67 -4.75 4.64
N ALA A 40 13.07 -5.33 5.69
CA ALA A 40 13.00 -6.78 5.85
C ALA A 40 12.04 -7.40 4.82
N THR A 41 10.86 -6.81 4.63
CA THR A 41 9.91 -7.12 3.56
C THR A 41 9.44 -5.84 2.88
N TYR A 42 9.38 -5.84 1.53
CA TYR A 42 8.84 -4.70 0.78
C TYR A 42 8.52 -5.05 -0.67
N VAL A 43 7.62 -4.27 -1.27
CA VAL A 43 7.45 -4.18 -2.72
C VAL A 43 8.25 -3.00 -3.27
N ARG A 44 8.76 -3.11 -4.49
CA ARG A 44 9.55 -2.05 -5.13
C ARG A 44 9.23 -1.90 -6.59
N HIS A 45 9.20 -0.64 -7.02
CA HIS A 45 9.06 -0.26 -8.40
C HIS A 45 10.30 0.54 -8.84
N ASN A 46 10.81 0.25 -10.03
CA ASN A 46 12.05 0.83 -10.56
C ASN A 46 11.88 1.38 -11.99
N LEU A 47 10.65 1.68 -12.40
CA LEU A 47 10.35 2.31 -13.70
C LEU A 47 9.89 3.75 -13.50
N THR A 48 9.77 4.49 -14.61
CA THR A 48 9.42 5.93 -14.63
C THR A 48 7.92 6.20 -14.63
N SER A 49 7.08 5.17 -14.59
CA SER A 49 5.62 5.26 -14.57
C SER A 49 5.07 4.73 -13.24
N PHE A 50 3.87 5.15 -12.85
CA PHE A 50 3.20 4.51 -11.73
C PHE A 50 2.86 3.05 -12.05
N ALA A 51 2.99 2.19 -11.05
CA ALA A 51 2.43 0.86 -11.00
C ALA A 51 1.52 0.77 -9.78
N ILE A 52 0.43 0.00 -9.91
CA ILE A 52 -0.59 -0.13 -8.88
C ILE A 52 -0.61 -1.57 -8.42
N ASP A 53 -0.51 -1.74 -7.11
CA ASP A 53 -0.93 -2.96 -6.42
C ASP A 53 -2.14 -2.66 -5.56
N THR A 54 -3.04 -3.63 -5.48
CA THR A 54 -4.14 -3.63 -4.52
C THR A 54 -4.09 -4.94 -3.75
N TYR A 55 -4.66 -4.92 -2.54
CA TYR A 55 -4.59 -6.05 -1.64
C TYR A 55 -5.99 -6.42 -1.15
N ALA A 56 -6.23 -7.73 -1.00
CA ALA A 56 -7.42 -8.20 -0.33
C ALA A 56 -7.34 -7.82 1.15
N LEU A 57 -8.49 -7.46 1.72
CA LEU A 57 -8.64 -7.14 3.13
C LEU A 57 -9.63 -8.13 3.76
N PRO A 58 -9.46 -8.49 5.04
CA PRO A 58 -10.48 -9.21 5.78
C PRO A 58 -11.77 -8.39 5.86
N ALA A 59 -12.90 -9.06 6.05
CA ALA A 59 -14.15 -8.38 6.30
C ALA A 59 -14.05 -7.54 7.58
N GLY A 60 -14.44 -6.27 7.50
CA GLY A 60 -14.65 -5.44 8.67
C GLY A 60 -15.79 -5.98 9.53
N GLY A 61 -15.74 -5.74 10.84
CA GLY A 61 -16.83 -6.03 11.75
C GLY A 61 -17.82 -4.87 11.88
N GLY A 62 -18.95 -5.13 12.52
CA GLY A 62 -19.97 -4.12 12.81
C GLY A 62 -21.05 -3.98 11.74
N VAL A 63 -22.05 -3.15 12.05
CA VAL A 63 -23.18 -2.80 11.18
C VAL A 63 -23.36 -1.29 11.19
N GLY A 64 -23.76 -0.71 10.07
CA GLY A 64 -23.97 0.73 9.91
C GLY A 64 -23.14 1.32 8.76
N ASP A 65 -23.09 2.65 8.72
CA ASP A 65 -22.37 3.40 7.70
C ASP A 65 -20.89 3.58 8.05
N ILE A 66 -20.06 3.73 7.03
CA ILE A 66 -18.62 4.02 7.16
C ILE A 66 -18.42 5.52 6.99
N ASP A 67 -18.04 6.22 8.06
CA ASP A 67 -17.81 7.67 7.99
C ASP A 67 -16.50 8.04 7.29
N LYS A 68 -15.46 7.21 7.46
CA LYS A 68 -14.13 7.45 6.89
C LYS A 68 -13.39 6.15 6.67
N VAL A 69 -12.71 6.07 5.52
CA VAL A 69 -11.65 5.11 5.25
C VAL A 69 -10.34 5.89 5.17
N THR A 70 -9.29 5.38 5.81
CA THR A 70 -7.94 5.93 5.66
C THR A 70 -7.01 4.79 5.27
N VAL A 71 -6.27 4.96 4.18
CA VAL A 71 -5.20 4.04 3.77
C VAL A 71 -3.89 4.54 4.33
N TYR A 72 -3.10 3.63 4.87
CA TYR A 72 -1.74 3.90 5.33
C TYR A 72 -0.77 3.12 4.46
N ALA A 73 0.32 3.76 4.05
CA ALA A 73 1.43 3.11 3.36
C ALA A 73 2.74 3.66 3.90
N ARG A 74 3.76 2.81 4.00
CA ARG A 74 5.11 3.22 4.37
C ARG A 74 6.00 3.07 3.14
N CYS A 75 6.68 4.14 2.75
CA CYS A 75 7.42 4.20 1.49
C CYS A 75 8.82 4.75 1.71
N TYR A 76 9.74 4.37 0.82
CA TYR A 76 11.12 4.83 0.81
C TYR A 76 11.52 5.22 -0.62
N GLY A 77 12.04 6.45 -0.80
CA GLY A 77 12.60 6.90 -2.07
C GLY A 77 14.08 6.57 -2.17
N ILE A 78 14.51 5.77 -3.16
CA ILE A 78 15.93 5.58 -3.42
C ILE A 78 16.44 6.79 -4.20
N SER A 79 17.52 7.42 -3.73
CA SER A 79 18.09 8.63 -4.35
C SER A 79 18.16 8.52 -5.88
N GLY A 80 17.56 9.50 -6.57
CA GLY A 80 17.36 9.46 -8.01
C GLY A 80 16.21 10.36 -8.49
N ASN A 81 15.88 10.25 -9.77
CA ASN A 81 14.69 10.87 -10.35
C ASN A 81 13.49 9.91 -10.21
N TYR A 82 12.27 10.46 -10.10
CA TYR A 82 11.00 9.71 -10.06
C TYR A 82 10.69 8.95 -8.76
N ASN A 83 11.00 9.58 -7.62
CA ASN A 83 10.64 9.07 -6.30
C ASN A 83 9.22 9.50 -5.92
N TYR A 84 8.20 8.92 -6.56
CA TYR A 84 6.81 9.26 -6.26
C TYR A 84 6.02 8.05 -5.78
N ALA A 85 5.15 8.27 -4.81
CA ALA A 85 4.20 7.26 -4.34
C ALA A 85 2.81 7.86 -4.17
N LYS A 86 1.81 6.99 -4.34
CA LYS A 86 0.39 7.28 -4.14
C LYS A 86 -0.23 6.10 -3.41
N THR A 87 -1.12 6.39 -2.48
CA THR A 87 -2.05 5.39 -1.96
C THR A 87 -3.20 5.23 -2.95
N VAL A 88 -3.85 4.06 -2.93
CA VAL A 88 -5.05 3.82 -3.73
C VAL A 88 -6.12 3.14 -2.88
N ILE A 89 -7.38 3.44 -3.17
CA ILE A 89 -8.54 2.74 -2.62
C ILE A 89 -9.27 2.08 -3.78
N ARG A 90 -9.51 0.78 -3.69
CA ARG A 90 -10.38 0.07 -4.64
C ARG A 90 -11.70 -0.30 -3.98
N THR A 91 -12.81 0.12 -4.56
CA THR A 91 -14.16 -0.27 -4.13
C THR A 91 -15.09 -0.37 -5.33
N HIS A 92 -16.00 -1.34 -5.34
CA HIS A 92 -16.93 -1.57 -6.46
C HIS A 92 -16.23 -1.63 -7.83
N SER A 93 -15.10 -2.35 -7.89
CA SER A 93 -14.23 -2.45 -9.08
C SER A 93 -13.66 -1.13 -9.62
N THR A 94 -13.78 -0.03 -8.86
CA THR A 94 -13.25 1.29 -9.20
C THR A 94 -12.03 1.57 -8.33
N VAL A 95 -10.98 2.12 -8.93
CA VAL A 95 -9.76 2.56 -8.24
C VAL A 95 -9.79 4.08 -8.09
N TYR A 96 -9.53 4.55 -6.88
CA TYR A 96 -9.40 5.96 -6.52
C TYR A 96 -7.96 6.19 -6.07
N GLU A 97 -7.26 7.10 -6.73
CA GLU A 97 -5.90 7.49 -6.36
C GLU A 97 -5.93 8.57 -5.27
N GLY A 98 -5.04 8.43 -4.30
CA GLY A 98 -4.73 9.46 -3.32
C GLY A 98 -3.80 10.54 -3.88
N THR A 99 -3.37 11.43 -2.99
CA THR A 99 -2.41 12.48 -3.33
C THR A 99 -1.06 11.89 -3.73
N GLU A 100 -0.40 12.49 -4.72
CA GLU A 100 0.98 12.16 -5.08
C GLU A 100 1.96 12.72 -4.05
N HIS A 101 2.87 11.87 -3.57
CA HIS A 101 3.92 12.24 -2.63
C HIS A 101 5.29 12.09 -3.26
N ASN A 102 6.12 13.13 -3.15
CA ASN A 102 7.53 13.08 -3.51
C ASN A 102 8.34 12.51 -2.34
N LEU A 103 8.89 11.31 -2.50
CA LEU A 103 9.64 10.60 -1.48
C LEU A 103 11.07 11.14 -1.38
N ILE A 104 11.58 11.15 -0.16
CA ILE A 104 12.98 11.42 0.17
C ILE A 104 13.74 10.12 0.41
N SER A 105 15.07 10.24 0.57
CA SER A 105 15.95 9.14 0.97
C SER A 105 15.79 8.78 2.45
N GLY A 106 14.60 8.30 2.81
CA GLY A 106 14.18 7.94 4.16
C GLY A 106 12.81 7.26 4.15
N TRP A 107 12.47 6.55 5.23
CA TRP A 107 11.13 5.97 5.38
C TRP A 107 10.12 7.05 5.74
N GLU A 108 9.01 7.08 5.02
CA GLU A 108 7.93 8.03 5.19
C GLU A 108 6.59 7.30 5.28
N ASP A 109 5.73 7.76 6.19
CA ASP A 109 4.37 7.27 6.33
C ASP A 109 3.42 8.16 5.53
N LEU A 110 2.74 7.56 4.56
CA LEU A 110 1.72 8.19 3.71
C LEU A 110 0.33 7.82 4.21
N SER A 111 -0.63 8.74 4.04
CA SER A 111 -2.04 8.43 4.26
C SER A 111 -2.98 9.27 3.39
N THR A 112 -4.16 8.72 3.12
CA THR A 112 -5.28 9.35 2.39
C THR A 112 -6.58 8.86 2.98
#